data_AF-A0A3F2ZEK2-F1
#
_entry.id   AF-A0A3F2ZEK2-F1
#
_cell.length_a   1.000
_cell.length_b   1.000
_cell.length_c   1.000
_cell.angle_alpha   90.00
_cell.angle_beta   90.00
_cell.angle_gamma   90.00
#
_symmetry.space_group_name_H-M   'P 1'
#
loop_
_entity.id
_entity.type
_entity.pdbx_description
1 polymer ?
#
loop_
_entity_poly.entity_id
_entity_poly.type
_entity_poly.pdbx_seq_one_letter_code
_entity_poly.pdbx_strand_id
1 'polypeptide(L)'
;MDVLQALGYQFRIQRFITIPNYQLPGESLIHLLGRIIPIMIITVIALTDVVDMLTSVGSHLEEMSNVPFFVSKFDMIVIKLGVVFVGILALYINRNHLRILKTIDIYDESIRRYQERYVKNPVGFPTQRRSNLEFFLVFIANSILILNLHLMTSIKGPPKQILFNGFHALLLCIHDYVMLYIANLIRLFGCHEHQLVQILENDLSRNNHEVFSLVDDFCETISMINRGFGSLTFFTFSHHLVGSCMSTYLLFWLIFVSPYFDVIIPFILSSLAYNIRMITYLIHMSVVGESIPKKIDNLRLLIRRWMQDEDLCFPKENWVVGCRSDDDENFLRAIRFNTHQLLLKNLHQGTQISASEYFTINNSAIYATFGAVITYLMVLIQFQELEEAKALQEKLNVQPN
;
A
#
# COMPACT_ATOMS: atom_id res chain seq x y z
N MET A 1 21.37 9.16 3.85
CA MET A 1 20.51 8.43 2.89
C MET A 1 19.11 8.95 3.13
N ASP A 2 18.40 9.36 2.08
CA ASP A 2 17.04 9.95 2.17
C ASP A 2 15.96 8.87 1.92
N VAL A 3 14.69 9.22 2.11
CA VAL A 3 13.54 8.32 1.90
C VAL A 3 13.51 7.81 0.45
N LEU A 4 13.79 8.68 -0.52
CA LEU A 4 13.68 8.37 -1.95
C LEU A 4 14.75 7.36 -2.41
N GLN A 5 15.96 7.47 -1.90
CA GLN A 5 17.06 6.52 -2.09
C GLN A 5 16.75 5.19 -1.39
N ALA A 6 16.13 5.23 -0.21
CA ALA A 6 15.79 4.02 0.56
C ALA A 6 14.72 3.16 -0.13
N LEU A 7 13.88 3.75 -0.98
CA LEU A 7 12.91 3.01 -1.79
C LEU A 7 13.57 2.16 -2.90
N GLY A 8 14.78 2.50 -3.35
CA GLY A 8 15.56 1.70 -4.28
C GLY A 8 14.82 1.39 -5.60
N TYR A 9 14.70 0.11 -5.95
CA TYR A 9 14.03 -0.34 -7.18
C TYR A 9 12.54 0.00 -7.22
N GLN A 10 11.87 0.08 -6.06
CA GLN A 10 10.46 0.45 -6.01
C GLN A 10 10.25 1.86 -6.55
N PHE A 11 11.09 2.82 -6.16
CA PHE A 11 10.96 4.19 -6.69
C PHE A 11 11.25 4.24 -8.20
N ARG A 12 12.20 3.43 -8.69
CA ARG A 12 12.52 3.35 -10.12
C ARG A 12 11.34 2.82 -10.95
N ILE A 13 10.68 1.75 -10.49
CA ILE A 13 9.54 1.19 -11.23
C ILE A 13 8.33 2.14 -11.22
N GLN A 14 8.14 2.88 -10.12
CA GLN A 14 7.02 3.82 -10.02
C GLN A 14 7.12 5.01 -10.98
N ARG A 15 8.33 5.34 -11.46
CA ARG A 15 8.51 6.30 -12.58
C ARG A 15 7.91 5.82 -13.90
N PHE A 16 7.55 4.56 -14.03
CA PHE A 16 6.84 4.04 -15.20
C PHE A 16 5.35 3.88 -14.93
N ILE A 17 4.95 3.73 -13.66
CA ILE A 17 3.57 3.41 -13.28
C ILE A 17 2.82 4.66 -12.78
N THR A 18 3.24 5.24 -11.67
CA THR A 18 2.50 6.30 -10.96
C THR A 18 2.97 7.72 -11.27
N ILE A 19 4.27 7.91 -11.56
CA ILE A 19 4.90 9.22 -11.78
C ILE A 19 5.71 9.26 -13.09
N PRO A 20 5.06 9.07 -14.25
CA PRO A 20 5.75 9.07 -15.53
C PRO A 20 6.45 10.39 -15.88
N ASN A 21 5.91 11.51 -15.38
CA ASN A 21 6.44 12.87 -15.58
C ASN A 21 7.52 13.30 -14.58
N TYR A 22 8.00 12.40 -13.72
CA TYR A 22 9.12 12.71 -12.84
C TYR A 22 10.37 12.94 -13.68
N GLN A 23 10.79 14.21 -13.84
CA GLN A 23 11.96 14.58 -14.63
C GLN A 23 13.21 14.58 -13.77
N LEU A 24 14.22 13.80 -14.16
CA LEU A 24 15.57 14.01 -13.65
C LEU A 24 16.27 15.16 -14.37
N PRO A 25 17.25 15.83 -13.74
CA PRO A 25 18.08 16.83 -14.40
C PRO A 25 18.70 16.25 -15.67
N GLY A 26 18.45 16.90 -16.83
CA GLY A 26 18.98 16.48 -18.13
C GLY A 26 18.12 15.47 -18.91
N GLU A 27 16.94 15.07 -18.41
CA GLU A 27 16.05 14.19 -19.18
C GLU A 27 15.32 14.92 -20.31
N SER A 28 15.40 14.34 -21.52
CA SER A 28 14.67 14.83 -22.69
C SER A 28 13.21 14.37 -22.71
N LEU A 29 12.38 15.07 -23.50
CA LEU A 29 10.97 14.70 -23.72
C LEU A 29 10.78 13.27 -24.25
N ILE A 30 11.79 12.72 -24.93
CA ILE A 30 11.79 11.33 -25.43
C ILE A 30 11.75 10.33 -24.26
N HIS A 31 12.49 10.60 -23.17
CA HIS A 31 12.50 9.73 -21.99
C HIS A 31 11.14 9.73 -21.28
N LEU A 32 10.49 10.89 -21.24
CA LEU A 32 9.13 11.03 -20.71
C LEU A 32 8.13 10.19 -21.52
N LEU A 33 8.14 10.34 -22.85
CA LEU A 33 7.29 9.54 -23.73
C LEU A 33 7.57 8.03 -23.58
N GLY A 34 8.84 7.64 -23.46
CA GLY A 34 9.25 6.25 -23.22
C GLY A 34 8.71 5.65 -21.92
N ARG A 35 8.35 6.47 -20.92
CA ARG A 35 7.71 6.03 -19.67
C ARG A 35 6.19 5.93 -19.77
N ILE A 36 5.56 6.87 -20.48
CA ILE A 36 4.10 6.94 -20.62
C ILE A 36 3.58 5.86 -21.58
N ILE A 37 4.29 5.62 -22.68
CA ILE A 37 3.83 4.69 -23.73
C ILE A 37 3.56 3.28 -23.20
N PRO A 38 4.47 2.63 -22.42
CA PRO A 38 4.22 1.29 -21.90
C PRO A 38 2.96 1.19 -21.04
N ILE A 39 2.74 2.12 -20.10
CA ILE A 39 1.55 2.07 -19.23
C ILE A 39 0.26 2.34 -20.00
N MET A 40 0.31 3.21 -21.03
CA MET A 40 -0.82 3.45 -21.92
C MET A 40 -1.16 2.21 -22.75
N ILE A 41 -0.15 1.53 -23.32
CA ILE A 41 -0.34 0.29 -24.07
C ILE A 41 -0.95 -0.79 -23.18
N ILE A 42 -0.41 -0.98 -21.97
CA ILE A 42 -0.93 -1.97 -21.01
C ILE A 42 -2.37 -1.63 -20.63
N THR A 43 -2.69 -0.36 -20.40
CA THR A 43 -4.05 0.08 -20.07
C THR A 43 -5.04 -0.20 -21.20
N VAL A 44 -4.65 0.09 -22.46
CA VAL A 44 -5.50 -0.17 -23.63
C VAL A 44 -5.70 -1.67 -23.83
N ILE A 45 -4.65 -2.48 -23.74
CA ILE A 45 -4.76 -3.94 -23.85
C ILE A 45 -5.68 -4.48 -22.74
N ALA A 46 -5.50 -4.06 -21.49
CA ALA A 46 -6.34 -4.48 -20.37
C ALA A 46 -7.82 -4.10 -20.57
N LEU A 47 -8.10 -2.94 -21.16
CA LEU A 47 -9.46 -2.49 -21.46
C LEU A 47 -10.08 -3.32 -22.60
N THR A 48 -9.36 -3.53 -23.70
CA THR A 48 -9.81 -4.37 -24.82
C THR A 48 -10.12 -5.79 -24.33
N ASP A 49 -9.23 -6.35 -23.53
CA ASP A 49 -9.40 -7.66 -22.92
C ASP A 49 -10.67 -7.78 -22.05
N VAL A 50 -11.03 -6.72 -21.32
CA VAL A 50 -12.27 -6.69 -20.52
C VAL A 50 -13.50 -6.68 -21.45
N VAL A 51 -13.46 -5.88 -22.52
CA VAL A 51 -14.52 -5.86 -23.54
C VAL A 51 -14.67 -7.24 -24.20
N ASP A 52 -13.55 -7.88 -24.54
CA ASP A 52 -13.54 -9.23 -25.10
C ASP A 52 -14.12 -10.25 -24.11
N MET A 53 -13.79 -10.17 -22.82
CA MET A 53 -14.34 -11.08 -21.79
C MET A 53 -15.85 -10.92 -21.55
N LEU A 54 -16.37 -9.70 -21.71
CA LEU A 54 -17.79 -9.36 -21.57
C LEU A 54 -18.61 -9.76 -22.81
N THR A 55 -18.00 -9.72 -23.99
CA THR A 55 -18.66 -10.03 -25.27
C THR A 55 -18.53 -11.49 -25.68
N SER A 56 -17.45 -12.16 -25.29
CA SER A 56 -17.22 -13.58 -25.62
C SER A 56 -17.91 -14.51 -24.63
N VAL A 57 -18.76 -15.39 -25.19
CA VAL A 57 -19.20 -16.62 -24.52
C VAL A 57 -17.98 -17.52 -24.49
N GLY A 58 -17.31 -17.60 -23.32
CA GLY A 58 -16.01 -18.23 -23.20
C GLY A 58 -16.07 -19.73 -23.53
N SER A 59 -15.16 -20.18 -24.39
CA SER A 59 -15.09 -21.57 -24.90
C SER A 59 -14.43 -22.57 -23.94
N HIS A 60 -14.21 -22.22 -22.67
CA HIS A 60 -13.19 -22.91 -21.85
C HIS A 60 -13.66 -23.62 -20.60
N LEU A 61 -14.95 -23.62 -20.27
CA LEU A 61 -15.43 -24.31 -19.09
C LEU A 61 -16.86 -24.83 -19.29
N GLU A 62 -17.10 -25.62 -20.34
CA GLU A 62 -18.40 -26.31 -20.54
C GLU A 62 -18.74 -27.28 -19.39
N GLU A 63 -17.75 -27.61 -18.53
CA GLU A 63 -17.90 -28.54 -17.40
C GLU A 63 -17.95 -27.87 -16.01
N MET A 64 -17.76 -26.54 -15.89
CA MET A 64 -17.91 -25.87 -14.57
C MET A 64 -19.35 -25.43 -14.34
N SER A 65 -19.77 -25.45 -13.08
CA SER A 65 -21.00 -24.78 -12.65
C SER A 65 -20.91 -23.26 -12.86
N ASN A 66 -22.05 -22.58 -12.93
CA ASN A 66 -22.14 -21.17 -13.26
C ASN A 66 -21.47 -20.29 -12.20
N VAL A 67 -21.58 -20.63 -10.91
CA VAL A 67 -21.00 -19.82 -9.82
C VAL A 67 -19.47 -19.72 -9.91
N PRO A 68 -18.67 -20.81 -9.91
CA PRO A 68 -17.21 -20.71 -10.05
C PRO A 68 -16.76 -20.11 -11.38
N PHE A 69 -17.51 -20.34 -12.47
CA PHE A 69 -17.27 -19.67 -13.73
C PHE A 69 -17.42 -18.15 -13.61
N PHE A 70 -18.52 -17.67 -13.00
CA PHE A 70 -18.77 -16.25 -12.80
C PHE A 70 -17.73 -15.63 -11.87
N VAL A 71 -17.40 -16.29 -10.76
CA VAL A 71 -16.40 -15.81 -9.80
C VAL A 71 -15.02 -15.69 -10.46
N SER A 72 -14.61 -16.70 -11.23
CA SER A 72 -13.33 -16.69 -11.97
C SER A 72 -13.29 -15.57 -13.01
N LYS A 73 -14.35 -15.43 -13.82
CA LYS A 73 -14.45 -14.33 -14.79
C LYS A 73 -14.45 -12.96 -14.12
N PHE A 74 -15.18 -12.81 -13.02
CA PHE A 74 -15.25 -11.55 -12.29
C PHE A 74 -13.89 -11.17 -11.69
N ASP A 75 -13.16 -12.11 -11.09
CA ASP A 75 -11.80 -11.88 -10.59
C ASP A 75 -10.87 -11.40 -11.71
N MET A 76 -10.89 -12.06 -12.89
CA MET A 76 -10.11 -11.63 -14.04
C MET A 76 -10.46 -10.20 -14.51
N ILE A 77 -11.76 -9.86 -14.54
CA ILE A 77 -12.22 -8.51 -14.90
C ILE A 77 -11.73 -7.49 -13.87
N VAL A 78 -11.84 -7.80 -12.58
CA VAL A 78 -11.40 -6.92 -11.47
C VAL A 78 -9.90 -6.63 -11.56
N ILE A 79 -9.06 -7.62 -11.86
CA ILE A 79 -7.60 -7.43 -12.02
C ILE A 79 -7.30 -6.47 -13.18
N LYS A 80 -7.94 -6.68 -14.33
CA LYS A 80 -7.71 -5.90 -15.56
C LYS A 80 -8.21 -4.47 -15.42
N LEU A 81 -9.46 -4.30 -14.98
CA LEU A 81 -10.00 -2.97 -14.64
C LEU A 81 -9.16 -2.30 -13.56
N GLY A 82 -8.65 -3.10 -12.63
CA GLY A 82 -7.68 -2.69 -11.64
C GLY A 82 -6.54 -1.85 -12.21
N VAL A 83 -5.84 -2.37 -13.22
CA VAL A 83 -4.69 -1.67 -13.82
C VAL A 83 -5.15 -0.43 -14.58
N VAL A 84 -6.31 -0.49 -15.24
CA VAL A 84 -6.90 0.68 -15.90
C VAL A 84 -7.15 1.82 -14.90
N PHE A 85 -7.76 1.51 -13.76
CA PHE A 85 -7.99 2.47 -12.70
C PHE A 85 -6.69 2.98 -12.08
N VAL A 86 -5.70 2.13 -11.86
CA VAL A 86 -4.35 2.55 -11.41
C VAL A 86 -3.74 3.54 -12.40
N GLY A 87 -3.81 3.28 -13.70
CA GLY A 87 -3.30 4.18 -14.74
C GLY A 87 -4.02 5.53 -14.76
N ILE A 88 -5.35 5.53 -14.69
CA ILE A 88 -6.16 6.77 -14.64
C ILE A 88 -5.87 7.56 -13.37
N LEU A 89 -5.88 6.90 -12.21
CA LEU A 89 -5.60 7.53 -10.91
C LEU A 89 -4.17 8.05 -10.84
N ALA A 90 -3.19 7.31 -11.36
CA ALA A 90 -1.81 7.75 -11.46
C ALA A 90 -1.69 9.09 -12.19
N LEU A 91 -2.35 9.23 -13.35
CA LEU A 91 -2.37 10.50 -14.09
C LEU A 91 -3.06 11.62 -13.28
N TYR A 92 -4.17 11.30 -12.61
CA TYR A 92 -4.93 12.27 -11.81
C TYR A 92 -4.16 12.77 -10.58
N ILE A 93 -3.54 11.87 -9.80
CA ILE A 93 -2.83 12.21 -8.56
C ILE A 93 -1.42 12.72 -8.81
N ASN A 94 -0.92 12.61 -10.05
CA ASN A 94 0.48 12.84 -10.39
C ASN A 94 1.04 14.16 -9.81
N ARG A 95 0.33 15.27 -10.04
CA ARG A 95 0.78 16.59 -9.55
C ARG A 95 0.93 16.63 -8.03
N ASN A 96 0.03 15.97 -7.31
CA ASN A 96 0.09 15.87 -5.86
C ASN A 96 1.21 14.93 -5.42
N HIS A 97 1.41 13.82 -6.12
CA HIS A 97 2.52 12.89 -5.88
C HIS A 97 3.87 13.60 -6.00
N LEU A 98 4.12 14.35 -7.08
CA LEU A 98 5.35 15.14 -7.22
C LEU A 98 5.55 16.16 -6.08
N ARG A 99 4.47 16.82 -5.66
CA ARG A 99 4.51 17.76 -4.53
C ARG A 99 4.89 17.04 -3.23
N ILE A 100 4.36 15.84 -3.00
CA ILE A 100 4.70 15.01 -1.83
C ILE A 100 6.19 14.64 -1.85
N LEU A 101 6.72 14.17 -2.99
CA LEU A 101 8.13 13.81 -3.09
C LEU A 101 9.04 15.01 -2.79
N LYS A 102 8.69 16.19 -3.30
CA LYS A 102 9.43 17.43 -3.00
C LYS A 102 9.35 17.80 -1.52
N THR A 103 8.19 17.61 -0.88
CA THR A 103 8.00 17.91 0.54
C THR A 103 8.82 16.96 1.41
N ILE A 104 8.83 15.67 1.07
CA ILE A 104 9.66 14.65 1.72
C ILE A 104 11.15 15.01 1.58
N ASP A 105 11.61 15.40 0.38
CA ASP A 105 13.01 15.79 0.15
C ASP A 105 13.43 17.03 0.96
N ILE A 106 12.56 18.05 1.04
CA ILE A 106 12.77 19.23 1.89
C ILE A 106 12.84 18.84 3.37
N TYR A 107 11.97 17.94 3.82
CA TYR A 107 11.95 17.45 5.18
C TYR A 107 13.23 16.63 5.52
N ASP A 108 13.59 15.69 4.65
CA ASP A 108 14.83 14.88 4.72
C ASP A 108 16.07 15.77 4.87
N GLU A 109 16.15 16.85 4.09
CA GLU A 109 17.23 17.82 4.16
C GLU A 109 17.22 18.61 5.48
N SER A 110 16.04 19.02 5.94
CA SER A 110 15.88 19.82 7.16
C SER A 110 16.27 19.04 8.41
N ILE A 111 15.79 17.79 8.54
CA ILE A 111 16.16 16.94 9.68
C ILE A 111 17.64 16.57 9.65
N ARG A 112 18.22 16.32 8.46
CA ARG A 112 19.65 16.01 8.33
C ARG A 112 20.51 17.19 8.77
N ARG A 113 20.20 18.40 8.31
CA ARG A 113 20.92 19.62 8.73
C ARG A 113 20.84 19.84 10.24
N TYR A 114 19.70 19.57 10.85
CA TYR A 114 19.55 19.66 12.30
C TYR A 114 20.45 18.65 13.00
N GLN A 115 20.40 17.38 12.58
CA GLN A 115 21.22 16.31 13.14
C GLN A 115 22.72 16.57 13.01
N GLU A 116 23.19 17.03 11.84
CA GLU A 116 24.59 17.34 11.60
C GLU A 116 25.11 18.49 12.49
N ARG A 117 24.26 19.45 12.84
CA ARG A 117 24.62 20.59 13.70
C ARG A 117 24.64 20.24 15.18
N TYR A 118 23.66 19.47 15.65
CA TYR A 118 23.37 19.38 17.08
C TYR A 118 23.49 17.96 17.66
N VAL A 119 23.48 16.90 16.84
CA VAL A 119 23.49 15.52 17.32
C VAL A 119 24.84 14.87 17.04
N LYS A 120 25.61 14.57 18.11
CA LYS A 120 26.95 14.00 18.01
C LYS A 120 26.99 12.63 17.30
N ASN A 121 25.96 11.80 17.50
CA ASN A 121 25.83 10.46 16.91
C ASN A 121 24.42 10.27 16.34
N PRO A 122 24.14 10.75 15.12
CA PRO A 122 22.79 10.69 14.56
C PRO A 122 22.37 9.24 14.28
N VAL A 123 21.11 8.92 14.58
CA VAL A 123 20.51 7.63 14.22
C VAL A 123 20.51 7.49 12.70
N GLY A 124 21.14 6.42 12.23
CA GLY A 124 21.24 6.10 10.81
C GLY A 124 19.87 5.83 10.19
N PHE A 125 19.66 6.34 8.97
CA PHE A 125 18.45 6.08 8.20
C PHE A 125 18.51 4.67 7.56
N PRO A 126 17.38 3.93 7.46
CA PRO A 126 17.37 2.58 6.91
C PRO A 126 17.92 2.50 5.49
N THR A 127 18.69 1.44 5.18
CA THR A 127 19.24 1.22 3.82
C THR A 127 18.19 0.69 2.83
N GLN A 128 18.48 0.80 1.52
CA GLN A 128 17.63 0.29 0.44
C GLN A 128 17.49 -1.25 0.39
N ARG A 129 18.26 -2.00 1.20
CA ARG A 129 18.32 -3.47 1.14
C ARG A 129 16.95 -4.12 1.34
N ARG A 130 16.18 -3.65 2.32
CA ARG A 130 14.87 -4.21 2.63
C ARG A 130 13.86 -3.98 1.50
N SER A 131 13.73 -2.74 1.03
CA SER A 131 12.78 -2.40 -0.05
C SER A 131 13.13 -3.11 -1.36
N ASN A 132 14.43 -3.27 -1.65
CA ASN A 132 14.89 -4.06 -2.81
C ASN A 132 14.57 -5.54 -2.65
N LEU A 133 14.80 -6.13 -1.46
CA LEU A 133 14.44 -7.52 -1.19
C LEU A 133 12.94 -7.75 -1.38
N GLU A 134 12.10 -6.90 -0.78
CA GLU A 134 10.65 -6.98 -0.93
C GLU A 134 10.23 -6.87 -2.40
N PHE A 135 10.84 -5.98 -3.18
CA PHE A 135 10.60 -5.86 -4.63
C PHE A 135 10.90 -7.16 -5.39
N PHE A 136 12.04 -7.79 -5.12
CA PHE A 136 12.42 -9.05 -5.78
C PHE A 136 11.57 -10.23 -5.31
N LEU A 137 11.19 -10.27 -4.03
CA LEU A 137 10.29 -11.31 -3.52
C LEU A 137 8.92 -11.25 -4.21
N VAL A 138 8.37 -10.06 -4.43
CA VAL A 138 7.12 -9.89 -5.20
C VAL A 138 7.29 -10.36 -6.64
N PHE A 139 8.40 -10.00 -7.29
CA PHE A 139 8.70 -10.44 -8.65
C PHE A 139 8.74 -11.98 -8.74
N ILE A 140 9.46 -12.63 -7.82
CA ILE A 140 9.62 -14.08 -7.77
C ILE A 140 8.27 -14.76 -7.49
N ALA A 141 7.52 -14.27 -6.49
CA ALA A 141 6.23 -14.83 -6.11
C ALA A 141 5.23 -14.77 -7.27
N ASN A 142 5.13 -13.63 -7.96
CA ASN A 142 4.29 -13.51 -9.14
C ASN A 142 4.81 -14.42 -10.27
N SER A 143 6.11 -14.45 -10.54
CA SER A 143 6.71 -15.33 -11.57
C SER A 143 6.37 -16.82 -11.36
N ILE A 144 6.41 -17.30 -10.12
CA ILE A 144 6.02 -18.68 -9.77
C ILE A 144 4.53 -18.90 -10.04
N LEU A 145 3.68 -17.96 -9.62
CA LEU A 145 2.24 -18.04 -9.82
C LEU A 145 1.86 -18.10 -11.31
N ILE A 146 2.55 -17.32 -12.14
CA ILE A 146 2.38 -17.29 -13.59
C ILE A 146 2.87 -18.57 -14.23
N LEU A 147 4.04 -19.07 -13.82
CA LEU A 147 4.57 -20.33 -14.34
C LEU A 147 3.58 -21.46 -14.07
N ASN A 148 3.00 -21.51 -12.87
CA ASN A 148 1.98 -22.50 -12.55
C ASN A 148 0.72 -22.31 -13.41
N LEU A 149 0.19 -21.09 -13.52
CA LEU A 149 -0.97 -20.79 -14.38
C LEU A 149 -0.71 -21.18 -15.84
N HIS A 150 0.51 -20.96 -16.32
CA HIS A 150 0.93 -21.33 -17.66
C HIS A 150 1.04 -22.84 -17.85
N LEU A 151 1.68 -23.56 -16.94
CA LEU A 151 1.74 -25.02 -16.97
C LEU A 151 0.34 -25.63 -17.03
N MET A 152 -0.62 -25.03 -16.34
CA MET A 152 -2.00 -25.47 -16.34
C MET A 152 -2.74 -25.22 -17.65
N THR A 153 -2.56 -24.05 -18.23
CA THR A 153 -3.29 -23.63 -19.43
C THR A 153 -2.65 -24.13 -20.72
N SER A 154 -1.34 -24.39 -20.71
CA SER A 154 -0.56 -24.73 -21.90
C SER A 154 -0.68 -26.18 -22.35
N ILE A 155 -1.06 -27.12 -21.48
CA ILE A 155 -1.15 -28.55 -21.83
C ILE A 155 -2.08 -28.79 -23.04
N LYS A 156 -3.08 -27.91 -23.25
CA LYS A 156 -4.01 -27.98 -24.39
C LYS A 156 -4.12 -26.66 -25.17
N GLY A 157 -3.29 -25.68 -24.83
CA GLY A 157 -3.42 -24.29 -25.25
C GLY A 157 -2.58 -23.92 -26.48
N PRO A 158 -3.03 -22.98 -27.32
CA PRO A 158 -2.19 -22.44 -28.39
C PRO A 158 -1.00 -21.65 -27.81
N PRO A 159 0.14 -21.54 -28.52
CA PRO A 159 1.32 -20.80 -28.07
C PRO A 159 1.04 -19.33 -27.67
N LYS A 160 0.01 -18.71 -28.26
CA LYS A 160 -0.44 -17.36 -27.92
C LYS A 160 -0.85 -17.20 -26.45
N GLN A 161 -1.21 -18.29 -25.78
CA GLN A 161 -1.59 -18.29 -24.36
C GLN A 161 -0.41 -17.96 -23.42
N ILE A 162 0.83 -18.21 -23.85
CA ILE A 162 2.04 -17.76 -23.13
C ILE A 162 2.03 -16.24 -22.99
N LEU A 163 1.76 -15.53 -24.10
CA LEU A 163 1.73 -14.07 -24.12
C LEU A 163 0.60 -13.52 -23.25
N PHE A 164 -0.58 -14.15 -23.30
CA PHE A 164 -1.71 -13.76 -22.46
C PHE A 164 -1.39 -13.92 -20.96
N ASN A 165 -0.82 -15.05 -20.56
CA ASN A 165 -0.43 -15.28 -19.17
C ASN A 165 0.71 -14.34 -18.73
N GLY A 166 1.67 -14.09 -19.62
CA GLY A 166 2.75 -13.12 -19.40
C GLY A 166 2.28 -11.66 -19.36
N PHE A 167 1.13 -11.34 -19.96
CA PHE A 167 0.48 -10.05 -19.79
C PHE A 167 -0.30 -9.98 -18.47
N HIS A 168 -1.07 -11.02 -18.15
CA HIS A 168 -1.80 -11.12 -16.88
C HIS A 168 -0.86 -11.00 -15.67
N ALA A 169 0.27 -11.70 -15.72
CA ALA A 169 1.44 -11.55 -14.87
C ALA A 169 1.84 -10.10 -14.59
N LEU A 170 2.03 -9.34 -15.67
CA LEU A 170 2.48 -7.96 -15.62
C LEU A 170 1.43 -7.09 -14.92
N LEU A 171 0.14 -7.34 -15.18
CA LEU A 171 -0.96 -6.65 -14.50
C LEU A 171 -0.93 -6.90 -12.99
N LEU A 172 -0.73 -8.16 -12.56
CA LEU A 172 -0.60 -8.50 -11.14
C LEU A 172 0.59 -7.79 -10.50
N CYS A 173 1.75 -7.78 -11.16
CA CYS A 173 2.93 -7.07 -10.68
C CYS A 173 2.70 -5.56 -10.52
N ILE A 174 1.97 -4.91 -11.44
CA ILE A 174 1.69 -3.48 -11.36
C ILE A 174 0.90 -3.15 -10.08
N HIS A 175 -0.15 -3.90 -9.78
CA HIS A 175 -0.94 -3.74 -8.57
C HIS A 175 -0.11 -3.87 -7.30
N ASP A 176 0.63 -4.98 -7.23
CA ASP A 176 1.47 -5.33 -6.10
C ASP A 176 2.54 -4.27 -5.84
N TYR A 177 3.20 -3.80 -6.90
CA TYR A 177 4.23 -2.77 -6.79
C TYR A 177 3.68 -1.41 -6.38
N VAL A 178 2.47 -1.05 -6.79
CA VAL A 178 1.83 0.19 -6.34
C VAL A 178 1.51 0.12 -4.86
N MET A 179 0.89 -0.97 -4.40
CA MET A 179 0.55 -1.13 -2.98
C MET A 179 1.81 -1.19 -2.11
N LEU A 180 2.80 -1.98 -2.50
CA LEU A 180 4.08 -2.10 -1.80
C LEU A 180 4.86 -0.78 -1.77
N TYR A 181 4.79 0.00 -2.85
CA TYR A 181 5.42 1.33 -2.90
C TYR A 181 4.80 2.28 -1.87
N ILE A 182 3.46 2.37 -1.82
CA ILE A 182 2.77 3.24 -0.85
C ILE A 182 3.10 2.78 0.58
N ALA A 183 3.04 1.48 0.84
CA ALA A 183 3.40 0.89 2.12
C ALA A 183 4.81 1.30 2.56
N ASN A 184 5.78 1.13 1.67
CA ASN A 184 7.17 1.41 1.97
C ASN A 184 7.48 2.90 2.07
N LEU A 185 6.81 3.75 1.29
CA LEU A 185 6.93 5.19 1.41
C LEU A 185 6.46 5.65 2.80
N ILE A 186 5.28 5.21 3.23
CA ILE A 186 4.73 5.53 4.56
C ILE A 186 5.64 4.98 5.65
N ARG A 187 6.07 3.71 5.54
CA ARG A 187 6.95 3.06 6.52
C ARG A 187 8.29 3.78 6.66
N LEU A 188 8.94 4.11 5.54
CA LEU A 188 10.25 4.77 5.52
C LEU A 188 10.14 6.20 6.01
N PHE A 189 9.14 6.97 5.58
CA PHE A 189 8.92 8.31 6.12
C PHE A 189 8.67 8.25 7.64
N GLY A 190 7.88 7.28 8.09
CA GLY A 190 7.66 7.03 9.51
C GLY A 190 8.92 6.65 10.30
N CYS A 191 10.07 6.35 9.68
CA CYS A 191 11.33 6.15 10.40
C CYS A 191 11.94 7.46 10.91
N HIS A 192 11.54 8.62 10.36
CA HIS A 192 11.96 9.92 10.92
C HIS A 192 11.45 10.16 12.32
N GLU A 193 10.41 9.46 12.77
CA GLU A 193 9.97 9.53 14.16
C GLU A 193 11.10 9.12 15.12
N HIS A 194 11.90 8.09 14.81
CA HIS A 194 13.01 7.69 15.70
C HIS A 194 14.09 8.79 15.77
N GLN A 195 14.31 9.50 14.67
CA GLN A 195 15.24 10.62 14.62
C GLN A 195 14.70 11.82 15.41
N LEU A 196 13.41 12.10 15.30
CA LEU A 196 12.74 13.13 16.11
C LEU A 196 12.77 12.78 17.59
N VAL A 197 12.50 11.53 17.98
CA VAL A 197 12.62 11.06 19.37
C VAL A 197 14.03 11.29 19.88
N GLN A 198 15.07 10.92 19.11
CA GLN A 198 16.45 11.17 19.49
C GLN A 198 16.75 12.68 19.66
N ILE A 199 16.27 13.52 18.75
CA ILE A 199 16.42 14.98 18.86
C ILE A 199 15.73 15.47 20.14
N LEU A 200 14.53 14.96 20.41
CA LEU A 200 13.75 15.33 21.58
C LEU A 200 14.47 14.93 22.89
N GLU A 201 15.13 13.77 22.91
CA GLU A 201 15.84 13.30 24.10
C GLU A 201 17.17 14.02 24.35
N ASN A 202 17.85 14.51 23.30
CA ASN A 202 19.23 15.01 23.40
C ASN A 202 19.38 16.54 23.39
N ASP A 203 18.46 17.31 22.80
CA ASP A 203 18.71 18.74 22.48
C ASP A 203 17.53 19.68 22.78
N LEU A 204 16.76 19.41 23.84
CA LEU A 204 15.54 20.20 24.13
C LEU A 204 15.73 21.55 24.84
N SER A 205 16.96 21.98 25.10
CA SER A 205 17.18 23.20 25.91
C SER A 205 17.53 24.44 25.09
N ARG A 206 17.99 24.30 23.83
CA ARG A 206 18.59 25.42 23.08
C ARG A 206 17.84 25.88 21.83
N ASN A 207 17.15 24.99 21.10
CA ASN A 207 16.55 25.31 19.78
C ASN A 207 15.09 24.88 19.61
N ASN A 208 14.25 25.19 20.60
CA ASN A 208 12.86 24.67 20.67
C ASN A 208 11.99 25.00 19.46
N HIS A 209 12.15 26.17 18.83
CA HIS A 209 11.37 26.51 17.64
C HIS A 209 11.71 25.59 16.46
N GLU A 210 13.00 25.33 16.20
CA GLU A 210 13.40 24.46 15.09
C GLU A 210 12.89 23.03 15.29
N VAL A 211 12.98 22.51 16.51
CA VAL A 211 12.47 21.17 16.85
C VAL A 211 10.96 21.07 16.67
N PHE A 212 10.19 22.05 17.15
CA PHE A 212 8.74 22.06 16.95
C PHE A 212 8.35 22.23 15.47
N SER A 213 9.12 23.01 14.69
CA SER A 213 8.93 23.10 13.24
C SER A 213 9.13 21.74 12.58
N LEU A 214 10.17 20.99 12.96
CA LEU A 214 10.40 19.65 12.43
C LEU A 214 9.26 18.69 12.78
N VAL A 215 8.74 18.73 14.00
CA VAL A 215 7.60 17.88 14.38
C VAL A 215 6.33 18.28 13.59
N ASP A 216 6.09 19.57 13.40
CA ASP A 216 4.95 20.06 12.64
C ASP A 216 5.05 19.67 11.16
N ASP A 217 6.22 19.87 10.54
CA ASP A 217 6.52 19.49 9.16
C ASP A 217 6.38 17.97 8.96
N PHE A 218 6.76 17.17 9.96
CA PHE A 218 6.57 15.72 9.94
C PHE A 218 5.08 15.34 9.88
N CYS A 219 4.26 15.94 10.76
CA CYS A 219 2.82 15.69 10.80
C CYS A 219 2.12 16.19 9.53
N GLU A 220 2.49 17.37 9.03
CA GLU A 220 1.96 17.92 7.78
C GLU A 220 2.32 17.04 6.57
N THR A 221 3.56 16.56 6.50
CA THR A 221 4.00 15.67 5.42
C THR A 221 3.22 14.35 5.43
N ILE A 222 2.93 13.77 6.60
CA ILE A 222 2.06 12.57 6.70
C ILE A 222 0.66 12.87 6.18
N SER A 223 0.08 14.01 6.56
CA SER A 223 -1.23 14.44 6.05
C SER A 223 -1.23 14.59 4.53
N MET A 224 -0.16 15.16 3.97
CA MET A 224 0.00 15.29 2.52
C MET A 224 0.14 13.92 1.83
N ILE A 225 0.91 13.00 2.39
CA ILE A 225 1.02 11.61 1.88
C ILE A 225 -0.36 10.96 1.86
N ASN A 226 -1.11 11.06 2.96
CA ASN A 226 -2.44 10.49 3.10
C ASN A 226 -3.41 11.09 2.06
N ARG A 227 -3.41 12.41 1.88
CA ARG A 227 -4.26 13.09 0.89
C ARG A 227 -3.90 12.75 -0.55
N GLY A 228 -2.61 12.61 -0.87
CA GLY A 228 -2.18 12.31 -2.25
C GLY A 228 -2.36 10.86 -2.66
N PHE A 229 -2.15 9.92 -1.74
CA PHE A 229 -2.25 8.49 -2.03
C PHE A 229 -3.56 7.85 -1.58
N GLY A 230 -4.39 8.55 -0.79
CA GLY A 230 -5.59 7.98 -0.19
C GLY A 230 -6.53 7.31 -1.20
N SER A 231 -6.74 7.90 -2.38
CA SER A 231 -7.56 7.29 -3.45
C SER A 231 -6.93 6.04 -4.05
N LEU A 232 -5.61 6.04 -4.25
CA LEU A 232 -4.88 4.90 -4.78
C LEU A 232 -4.79 3.77 -3.75
N THR A 233 -4.64 4.10 -2.47
CA THR A 233 -4.68 3.15 -1.36
C THR A 233 -6.07 2.55 -1.20
N PHE A 234 -7.12 3.38 -1.24
CA PHE A 234 -8.51 2.89 -1.23
C PHE A 234 -8.73 1.88 -2.35
N PHE A 235 -8.39 2.26 -3.58
CA PHE A 235 -8.62 1.42 -4.74
C PHE A 235 -7.84 0.09 -4.67
N THR A 236 -6.54 0.16 -4.38
CA THR A 236 -5.71 -1.06 -4.30
C THR A 236 -6.12 -1.95 -3.12
N PHE A 237 -6.52 -1.38 -1.98
CA PHE A 237 -7.06 -2.13 -0.85
C PHE A 237 -8.37 -2.84 -1.21
N SER A 238 -9.33 -2.12 -1.81
CA SER A 238 -10.60 -2.72 -2.26
C SER A 238 -10.39 -3.81 -3.31
N HIS A 239 -9.46 -3.61 -4.25
CA HIS A 239 -9.09 -4.64 -5.23
C HIS A 239 -8.61 -5.93 -4.55
N HIS A 240 -7.68 -5.83 -3.60
CA HIS A 240 -7.16 -7.01 -2.89
C HIS A 240 -8.22 -7.66 -2.00
N LEU A 241 -9.14 -6.88 -1.40
CA LEU A 241 -10.26 -7.40 -0.63
C LEU A 241 -11.20 -8.22 -1.51
N VAL A 242 -11.65 -7.67 -2.64
CA VAL A 242 -12.53 -8.36 -3.59
C VAL A 242 -11.84 -9.60 -4.14
N GLY A 243 -10.58 -9.49 -4.56
CA GLY A 243 -9.80 -10.64 -5.03
C GLY A 243 -9.59 -11.71 -3.96
N SER A 244 -9.46 -11.33 -2.68
CA SER A 244 -9.40 -12.28 -1.56
C SER A 244 -10.73 -13.01 -1.40
N CYS A 245 -11.87 -12.34 -1.50
CA CYS A 245 -13.19 -12.99 -1.46
C CYS A 245 -13.34 -14.01 -2.61
N MET A 246 -13.04 -13.60 -3.85
CA MET A 246 -13.18 -14.45 -5.03
C MET A 246 -12.23 -15.64 -4.99
N SER A 247 -10.95 -15.41 -4.67
CA SER A 247 -9.95 -16.49 -4.57
C SER A 247 -10.21 -17.47 -3.43
N THR A 248 -10.77 -17.02 -2.31
CA THR A 248 -11.13 -17.91 -1.19
C THR A 248 -12.26 -18.85 -1.61
N TYR A 249 -13.28 -18.33 -2.30
CA TYR A 249 -14.34 -19.18 -2.84
C TYR A 249 -13.82 -20.17 -3.88
N LEU A 250 -12.98 -19.72 -4.84
CA LEU A 250 -12.39 -20.63 -5.83
C LEU A 250 -11.56 -21.73 -5.17
N LEU A 251 -10.77 -21.38 -4.14
CA LEU A 251 -10.02 -22.36 -3.37
C LEU A 251 -10.94 -23.37 -2.66
N PHE A 252 -12.03 -22.91 -2.04
CA PHE A 252 -13.04 -23.77 -1.43
C PHE A 252 -13.64 -24.73 -2.48
N TRP A 253 -14.11 -24.18 -3.60
CA TRP A 253 -14.71 -24.97 -4.67
C TRP A 253 -13.74 -26.04 -5.19
N LEU A 254 -12.46 -25.69 -5.37
CA LEU A 254 -11.44 -26.63 -5.84
C LEU A 254 -11.13 -27.77 -4.87
N ILE A 255 -11.15 -27.48 -3.57
CA ILE A 255 -10.81 -28.48 -2.55
C ILE A 255 -11.99 -29.43 -2.30
N PHE A 256 -13.22 -28.91 -2.27
CA PHE A 256 -14.36 -29.64 -1.74
C PHE A 256 -15.38 -30.09 -2.79
N VAL A 257 -15.47 -29.41 -3.93
CA VAL A 257 -16.58 -29.61 -4.88
C VAL A 257 -16.12 -30.01 -6.27
N SER A 258 -15.01 -29.44 -6.75
CA SER A 258 -14.55 -29.64 -8.11
C SER A 258 -14.40 -31.13 -8.44
N PRO A 259 -14.86 -31.59 -9.62
CA PRO A 259 -14.53 -32.92 -10.10
C PRO A 259 -13.01 -33.06 -10.25
N TYR A 260 -12.52 -34.30 -10.22
CA TYR A 260 -11.11 -34.60 -10.43
C TYR A 260 -10.69 -34.27 -11.87
N PHE A 261 -9.56 -33.58 -12.02
CA PHE A 261 -8.87 -33.37 -13.29
C PHE A 261 -7.36 -33.45 -13.08
N ASP A 262 -6.61 -33.76 -14.15
CA ASP A 262 -5.20 -34.16 -14.07
C ASP A 262 -4.26 -33.15 -13.39
N VAL A 263 -4.64 -31.87 -13.36
CA VAL A 263 -3.85 -30.76 -12.80
C VAL A 263 -4.50 -30.11 -11.58
N ILE A 264 -5.37 -30.83 -10.85
CA ILE A 264 -6.09 -30.28 -9.69
C ILE A 264 -5.16 -29.85 -8.55
N ILE A 265 -4.16 -30.67 -8.21
CA ILE A 265 -3.20 -30.36 -7.14
C ILE A 265 -2.41 -29.08 -7.43
N PRO A 266 -1.72 -28.91 -8.58
CA PRO A 266 -1.05 -27.66 -8.88
C PRO A 266 -2.01 -26.47 -8.96
N PHE A 267 -3.29 -26.67 -9.32
CA PHE A 267 -4.27 -25.59 -9.26
C PHE A 267 -4.60 -25.16 -7.84
N ILE A 268 -4.84 -26.11 -6.94
CA ILE A 268 -5.10 -25.84 -5.52
C ILE A 268 -3.91 -25.08 -4.93
N LEU A 269 -2.68 -25.52 -5.19
CA LEU A 269 -1.47 -24.83 -4.71
C LEU A 269 -1.35 -23.41 -5.26
N SER A 270 -1.68 -23.21 -6.55
CA SER A 270 -1.64 -21.88 -7.18
C SER A 270 -2.73 -20.95 -6.65
N SER A 271 -3.94 -21.46 -6.48
CA SER A 271 -5.07 -20.73 -5.89
C SER A 271 -4.80 -20.38 -4.42
N LEU A 272 -4.18 -21.29 -3.67
CA LEU A 272 -3.74 -21.02 -2.29
C LEU A 272 -2.65 -19.94 -2.25
N ALA A 273 -1.64 -20.02 -3.12
CA ALA A 273 -0.59 -19.01 -3.21
C ALA A 273 -1.18 -17.64 -3.59
N TYR A 274 -2.10 -17.60 -4.55
CA TYR A 274 -2.82 -16.40 -4.96
C TYR A 274 -3.64 -15.78 -3.80
N ASN A 275 -4.34 -16.62 -3.05
CA ASN A 275 -5.12 -16.19 -1.90
C ASN A 275 -4.24 -15.64 -0.76
N ILE A 276 -3.16 -16.36 -0.40
CA ILE A 276 -2.17 -15.92 0.58
C ILE A 276 -1.57 -14.57 0.16
N ARG A 277 -1.25 -14.40 -1.13
CA ARG A 277 -0.75 -13.14 -1.68
C ARG A 277 -1.75 -12.00 -1.43
N MET A 278 -3.03 -12.18 -1.77
CA MET A 278 -4.06 -11.16 -1.57
C MET A 278 -4.20 -10.74 -0.10
N ILE A 279 -4.27 -11.71 0.81
CA ILE A 279 -4.39 -11.46 2.25
C ILE A 279 -3.12 -10.79 2.81
N THR A 280 -1.94 -11.22 2.37
CA THR A 280 -0.65 -10.68 2.84
C THR A 280 -0.54 -9.18 2.58
N TYR A 281 -0.97 -8.70 1.41
CA TYR A 281 -0.95 -7.28 1.12
C TYR A 281 -1.93 -6.48 1.99
N LEU A 282 -3.14 -7.00 2.23
CA LEU A 282 -4.12 -6.37 3.13
C LEU A 282 -3.59 -6.25 4.56
N ILE A 283 -2.96 -7.32 5.07
CA ILE A 283 -2.29 -7.32 6.38
C ILE A 283 -1.14 -6.32 6.38
N HIS A 284 -0.27 -6.36 5.36
CA HIS A 284 0.90 -5.48 5.28
C HIS A 284 0.51 -4.00 5.32
N MET A 285 -0.46 -3.58 4.50
CA MET A 285 -0.93 -2.20 4.51
C MET A 285 -1.59 -1.81 5.84
N SER A 286 -2.35 -2.72 6.45
CA SER A 286 -2.99 -2.48 7.75
C SER A 286 -1.96 -2.29 8.87
N VAL A 287 -0.90 -3.12 8.89
CA VAL A 287 0.19 -3.00 9.88
C VAL A 287 0.97 -1.71 9.68
N VAL A 288 1.27 -1.32 8.44
CA VAL A 288 1.94 -0.04 8.14
C VAL A 288 1.05 1.13 8.56
N GLY A 289 -0.23 1.10 8.22
CA GLY A 289 -1.21 2.13 8.58
C GLY A 289 -1.38 2.31 10.09
N GLU A 290 -1.40 1.20 10.86
CA GLU A 290 -1.43 1.19 12.33
C GLU A 290 -0.15 1.77 12.96
N SER A 291 1.00 1.57 12.33
CA SER A 291 2.29 1.96 12.91
C SER A 291 2.48 3.48 13.01
N ILE A 292 1.87 4.25 12.10
CA ILE A 292 2.05 5.70 12.04
C ILE A 292 1.35 6.43 13.19
N PRO A 293 0.05 6.20 13.47
CA PRO A 293 -0.61 6.78 14.64
C PRO A 293 0.13 6.49 15.94
N LYS A 294 0.60 5.25 16.13
CA LYS A 294 1.38 4.86 17.33
C LYS A 294 2.67 5.66 17.49
N LYS A 295 3.38 5.89 16.38
CA LYS A 295 4.60 6.72 16.36
C LYS A 295 4.31 8.17 16.69
N ILE A 296 3.23 8.72 16.14
CA ILE A 296 2.81 10.10 16.44
C ILE A 296 2.36 10.22 17.89
N ASP A 297 1.63 9.25 18.43
CA ASP A 297 1.23 9.23 19.83
C ASP A 297 2.43 9.09 20.76
N ASN A 298 3.47 8.33 20.39
CA ASN A 298 4.73 8.27 21.12
C ASN A 298 5.42 9.65 21.17
N LEU A 299 5.53 10.34 20.02
CA LEU A 299 6.07 11.70 19.97
C LEU A 299 5.25 12.66 20.85
N ARG A 300 3.92 12.57 20.81
CA ARG A 300 3.03 13.38 21.66
C ARG A 300 3.25 13.11 23.14
N LEU A 301 3.42 11.85 23.53
CA LEU A 301 3.68 11.47 24.92
C LEU A 301 5.02 12.02 25.40
N LEU A 302 6.06 11.97 24.57
CA LEU A 302 7.37 12.54 24.90
C LEU A 302 7.30 14.06 25.05
N ILE A 303 6.65 14.75 24.10
CA ILE A 303 6.42 16.19 24.16
C ILE A 303 5.62 16.57 25.42
N ARG A 304 4.59 15.80 25.80
CA ARG A 304 3.81 16.02 27.02
C ARG A 304 4.61 15.77 28.30
N ARG A 305 5.39 14.70 28.36
CA ARG A 305 6.26 14.40 29.51
C ARG A 305 7.22 15.55 29.75
N TRP A 306 7.82 16.05 28.67
CA TRP A 306 8.69 17.21 28.76
C TRP A 306 7.99 18.45 29.31
N MET A 307 6.73 18.72 28.94
CA MET A 307 5.97 19.83 29.52
C MET A 307 5.73 19.70 31.03
N GLN A 308 5.62 18.47 31.55
CA GLN A 308 5.25 18.21 32.94
C GLN A 308 6.46 18.15 33.87
N ASP A 309 7.62 17.79 33.33
CA ASP A 309 8.82 17.56 34.11
C ASP A 309 9.71 18.81 34.06
N GLU A 310 9.56 19.67 35.07
CA GLU A 310 10.34 20.91 35.19
C GLU A 310 11.85 20.58 35.15
N ASP A 311 12.29 19.49 35.77
CA ASP A 311 13.71 19.09 35.80
C ASP A 311 14.28 18.68 34.42
N LEU A 312 13.47 18.14 33.50
CA LEU A 312 13.90 17.83 32.12
C LEU A 312 13.93 19.06 31.22
N CYS A 313 13.15 20.10 31.52
CA CYS A 313 13.30 21.42 30.89
C CYS A 313 14.62 22.09 31.30
N PHE A 314 15.23 21.69 32.43
CA PHE A 314 16.43 22.31 32.99
C PHE A 314 17.58 21.31 33.22
N PRO A 315 18.37 20.93 32.19
CA PRO A 315 19.66 20.30 32.44
C PRO A 315 20.57 21.32 33.13
N LYS A 316 20.81 21.14 34.43
CA LYS A 316 21.60 22.03 35.30
C LYS A 316 23.02 22.33 34.81
N GLU A 317 23.54 21.60 33.82
CA GLU A 317 24.94 21.63 33.42
C GLU A 317 25.23 22.37 32.10
N ASN A 318 24.22 22.77 31.31
CA ASN A 318 24.44 23.37 29.97
C ASN A 318 23.96 24.81 29.82
N TRP A 319 23.70 25.52 30.92
CA TRP A 319 23.38 26.94 30.83
C TRP A 319 24.59 27.75 30.36
N VAL A 320 24.39 28.45 29.24
CA VAL A 320 25.20 29.62 28.93
C VAL A 320 25.04 30.57 30.12
N VAL A 321 26.17 30.78 30.79
CA VAL A 321 26.35 31.76 31.86
C VAL A 321 25.85 33.12 31.37
N GLY A 322 24.62 33.53 31.69
CA GLY A 322 24.12 34.84 31.25
C GLY A 322 22.66 35.19 31.52
N CYS A 323 21.71 34.24 31.42
CA CYS A 323 20.29 34.56 31.56
C CYS A 323 19.76 34.16 32.94
N ARG A 324 19.76 35.08 33.89
CA ARG A 324 19.03 34.95 35.16
C ARG A 324 18.54 36.33 35.54
N SER A 325 17.37 36.76 35.05
CA SER A 325 16.60 37.80 35.77
C SER A 325 15.14 38.00 35.34
N ASP A 326 14.72 37.77 34.10
CA ASP A 326 13.29 37.91 33.68
C ASP A 326 12.98 37.17 32.36
N ASP A 327 14.01 36.89 31.55
CA ASP A 327 13.87 36.17 30.27
C ASP A 327 13.48 34.69 30.45
N ASP A 328 13.78 34.07 31.59
CA ASP A 328 13.51 32.65 31.85
C ASP A 328 12.01 32.36 31.93
N GLU A 329 11.23 33.23 32.58
CA GLU A 329 9.78 33.06 32.70
C GLU A 329 9.07 33.30 31.36
N ASN A 330 9.55 34.28 30.58
CA ASN A 330 9.06 34.55 29.23
C ASN A 330 9.39 33.40 28.27
N PHE A 331 10.60 32.83 28.37
CA PHE A 331 11.02 31.65 27.61
C PHE A 331 10.17 30.42 27.94
N LEU A 332 9.95 30.14 29.23
CA LEU A 332 9.06 29.06 29.68
C LEU A 332 7.63 29.25 29.18
N ARG A 333 7.12 30.48 29.20
CA ARG A 333 5.79 30.80 28.69
C ARG A 333 5.69 30.58 27.19
N ALA A 334 6.71 30.99 26.43
CA ALA A 334 6.77 30.78 24.98
C ALA A 334 6.84 29.30 24.61
N ILE A 335 7.64 28.52 25.34
CA ILE A 335 7.69 27.06 25.25
C ILE A 335 6.32 26.45 25.49
N ARG A 336 5.71 26.73 26.66
CA ARG A 336 4.41 26.15 27.03
C ARG A 336 3.34 26.50 26.01
N PHE A 337 3.35 27.73 25.51
CA PHE A 337 2.45 28.17 24.46
C PHE A 337 2.66 27.39 23.15
N ASN A 338 3.89 27.32 22.63
CA ASN A 338 4.19 26.62 21.38
C ASN A 338 3.87 25.13 21.46
N THR A 339 4.19 24.50 22.59
CA THR A 339 3.86 23.09 22.82
C THR A 339 2.35 22.88 22.91
N HIS A 340 1.63 23.76 23.60
CA HIS A 340 0.18 23.69 23.66
C HIS A 340 -0.44 23.85 22.28
N GLN A 341 0.02 24.82 21.47
CA GLN A 341 -0.42 25.01 20.10
C GLN A 341 -0.15 23.78 19.23
N LEU A 342 1.05 23.20 19.31
CA LEU A 342 1.39 21.99 18.56
C LEU A 342 0.49 20.80 18.97
N LEU A 343 0.29 20.59 20.27
CA LEU A 343 -0.59 19.53 20.77
C LEU A 343 -2.04 19.77 20.37
N LEU A 344 -2.52 21.02 20.37
CA LEU A 344 -3.87 21.38 19.94
C LEU A 344 -4.04 21.14 18.43
N LYS A 345 -3.09 21.60 17.61
CA LYS A 345 -3.08 21.40 16.17
C LYS A 345 -3.10 19.91 15.84
N ASN A 346 -2.27 19.13 16.53
CA ASN A 346 -2.22 17.68 16.39
C ASN A 346 -3.48 16.96 16.88
N LEU A 347 -4.19 17.47 17.89
CA LEU A 347 -5.47 16.91 18.32
C LEU A 347 -6.55 17.07 17.24
N HIS A 348 -6.54 18.20 16.53
CA HIS A 348 -7.51 18.50 15.47
C HIS A 348 -7.13 17.90 14.11
N GLN A 349 -5.84 17.66 13.86
CA GLN A 349 -5.38 16.98 12.65
C GLN A 349 -5.50 15.47 12.82
N GLY A 350 -6.40 14.84 12.06
CA GLY A 350 -6.48 13.39 11.96
C GLY A 350 -5.20 12.83 11.35
N THR A 351 -4.26 12.37 12.18
CA THR A 351 -2.97 11.83 11.74
C THR A 351 -3.01 10.34 11.38
N GLN A 352 -4.21 9.83 11.11
CA GLN A 352 -4.42 8.44 10.75
C GLN A 352 -4.22 8.25 9.25
N ILE A 353 -3.62 7.13 8.86
CA ILE A 353 -3.57 6.74 7.45
C ILE A 353 -4.97 6.30 7.05
N SER A 354 -5.54 6.98 6.06
CA SER A 354 -6.92 6.78 5.61
C SER A 354 -6.99 6.47 4.13
N ALA A 355 -7.87 5.56 3.76
CA ALA A 355 -8.23 5.29 2.38
C ALA A 355 -9.24 6.34 1.89
N SER A 356 -8.74 7.45 1.34
CA SER A 356 -9.55 8.55 0.78
C SER A 356 -10.58 9.10 1.77
N GLU A 357 -10.21 9.19 3.06
CA GLU A 357 -11.08 9.63 4.17
C GLU A 357 -12.31 8.74 4.45
N TYR A 358 -12.54 7.67 3.69
CA TYR A 358 -13.67 6.75 3.91
C TYR A 358 -13.46 5.84 5.11
N PHE A 359 -12.26 5.28 5.25
CA PHE A 359 -11.92 4.42 6.37
C PHE A 359 -10.44 4.51 6.73
N THR A 360 -10.15 4.21 7.99
CA THR A 360 -8.80 4.21 8.55
C THR A 360 -8.15 2.86 8.34
N ILE A 361 -6.93 2.84 7.80
CA ILE A 361 -6.17 1.62 7.56
C ILE A 361 -5.42 1.29 8.85
N ASN A 362 -5.97 0.35 9.62
CA ASN A 362 -5.48 -0.01 10.94
C ASN A 362 -5.74 -1.52 11.18
N ASN A 363 -5.39 -2.03 12.37
CA ASN A 363 -5.62 -3.45 12.67
C ASN A 363 -7.12 -3.85 12.64
N SER A 364 -8.05 -2.92 12.86
CA SER A 364 -9.48 -3.21 12.72
C SER A 364 -9.88 -3.53 11.27
N ALA A 365 -9.18 -2.94 10.30
CA ALA A 365 -9.38 -3.25 8.88
C ALA A 365 -9.03 -4.71 8.55
N ILE A 366 -8.09 -5.33 9.28
CA ILE A 366 -7.75 -6.75 9.14
C ILE A 366 -8.94 -7.62 9.58
N TYR A 367 -9.52 -7.35 10.74
CA TYR A 367 -10.67 -8.10 11.24
C TYR A 367 -11.90 -7.92 10.34
N ALA A 368 -12.15 -6.69 9.88
CA ALA A 368 -13.20 -6.40 8.91
C ALA A 368 -12.99 -7.15 7.58
N THR A 369 -11.74 -7.21 7.11
CA THR A 369 -11.35 -7.97 5.90
C THR A 369 -11.65 -9.45 6.07
N PHE A 370 -11.19 -10.09 7.15
CA PHE A 370 -11.47 -11.51 7.39
C PHE A 370 -12.97 -11.78 7.54
N GLY A 371 -13.69 -10.91 8.25
CA GLY A 371 -15.15 -11.00 8.37
C GLY A 371 -15.84 -10.92 7.01
N ALA A 372 -15.43 -10.00 6.15
CA ALA A 372 -15.95 -9.88 4.79
C ALA A 372 -15.64 -11.11 3.94
N VAL A 373 -14.40 -11.61 3.95
CA VAL A 373 -14.00 -12.81 3.20
C VAL A 373 -14.83 -14.02 3.59
N ILE A 374 -15.00 -14.28 4.90
CA ILE A 374 -15.81 -15.41 5.39
C ILE A 374 -17.29 -15.22 5.04
N THR A 375 -17.82 -14.01 5.19
CA THR A 375 -19.23 -13.71 4.87
C THR A 375 -19.52 -13.94 3.38
N TYR A 376 -18.67 -13.42 2.49
CA TYR A 376 -18.83 -13.61 1.05
C TYR A 376 -18.60 -15.06 0.62
N LEU A 377 -17.69 -15.78 1.27
CA LEU A 377 -17.53 -17.22 1.06
C LEU A 377 -18.85 -17.95 1.34
N MET A 378 -19.48 -17.70 2.49
CA MET A 378 -20.76 -18.34 2.85
C MET A 378 -21.88 -18.01 1.86
N VAL A 379 -21.97 -16.75 1.43
CA VAL A 379 -22.96 -16.31 0.42
C VAL A 379 -22.75 -17.05 -0.91
N LEU A 380 -21.51 -17.18 -1.38
CA LEU A 380 -21.21 -17.86 -2.63
C LEU A 380 -21.45 -19.37 -2.55
N ILE A 381 -21.20 -20.00 -1.39
CA ILE A 381 -21.57 -21.40 -1.13
C ILE A 381 -23.09 -21.58 -1.23
N GLN A 382 -23.89 -20.69 -0.62
CA GLN A 382 -25.35 -20.77 -0.71
C GLN A 382 -25.85 -20.65 -2.16
N PHE A 383 -25.27 -19.76 -2.96
CA PHE A 383 -25.61 -19.68 -4.39
C PHE A 383 -25.30 -20.96 -5.15
N GLN A 384 -24.19 -21.61 -4.79
CA GLN A 384 -23.83 -22.89 -5.39
C GLN A 384 -24.80 -24.01 -5.00
N GLU A 385 -25.18 -24.13 -3.73
CA GLU A 385 -26.16 -25.11 -3.27
C GLU A 385 -27.51 -24.92 -3.98
N LEU A 386 -27.93 -23.67 -4.19
CA LEU A 386 -29.15 -23.35 -4.95
C LEU A 386 -29.05 -23.76 -6.42
N GLU A 387 -27.88 -23.59 -7.04
CA GLU A 387 -27.62 -24.04 -8.40
C GLU A 387 -27.71 -25.57 -8.53
N GLU A 388 -27.07 -26.29 -7.59
CA GLU A 388 -27.07 -27.75 -7.57
C GLU A 388 -28.48 -28.32 -7.32
N ALA A 389 -29.25 -27.71 -6.40
CA ALA A 389 -30.64 -28.09 -6.15
C ALA A 389 -31.53 -27.90 -7.38
N LYS A 390 -31.37 -26.78 -8.11
CA LYS A 390 -32.10 -26.52 -9.35
C LYS A 390 -31.75 -27.53 -10.44
N ALA A 391 -30.47 -27.82 -10.64
CA ALA A 391 -30.01 -28.79 -11.62
C ALA A 391 -30.54 -30.21 -11.34
N LEU A 392 -30.64 -30.60 -10.06
CA LEU A 392 -31.22 -31.88 -9.66
C LEU A 392 -32.72 -31.95 -9.99
N GLN A 393 -33.48 -30.88 -9.70
CA GLN A 393 -34.90 -30.81 -9.99
C GLN A 393 -35.19 -30.89 -11.49
N GLU A 394 -34.38 -30.22 -12.32
CA GLU A 394 -34.50 -30.29 -13.78
C GLU A 394 -34.25 -31.71 -14.30
N LYS A 395 -33.25 -32.42 -13.78
CA LYS A 395 -32.99 -33.84 -14.13
C LYS A 395 -34.16 -34.76 -13.76
N LEU A 396 -34.79 -34.54 -12.61
CA LEU A 396 -35.96 -35.32 -12.17
C LEU A 396 -37.19 -35.06 -13.05
N ASN A 397 -37.38 -33.85 -13.55
CA ASN A 397 -38.50 -33.50 -14.42
C ASN A 397 -38.34 -33.99 -15.88
N VAL A 398 -37.11 -34.30 -16.31
CA VAL A 398 -36.80 -34.71 -17.69
C VAL A 398 -36.86 -36.23 -17.90
N GLN A 399 -36.96 -37.05 -16.85
CA GLN A 399 -37.27 -38.48 -17.01
C GLN A 399 -38.77 -38.67 -17.25
N PRO A 400 -39.24 -38.98 -18.48
CA PRO A 400 -40.63 -39.35 -18.70
C PRO A 400 -40.85 -40.78 -18.22
N ASN A 401 -42.03 -41.05 -17.68
CA ASN A 401 -42.54 -42.41 -17.45
C ASN A 401 -42.44 -43.29 -18.69
#